data_AF-A0A350EUB3-F1
#
_entry.id   AF-A0A350EUB3-F1
#
_cell.length_a   1.000
_cell.length_b   1.000
_cell.length_c   1.000
_cell.angle_alpha   90.00
_cell.angle_beta   90.00
_cell.angle_gamma   90.00
#
_symmetry.space_group_name_H-M   'P 1'
#
loop_
_entity.id
_entity.type
_entity.pdbx_description
1 polymer ?
#
loop_
_entity_poly.entity_id
_entity_poly.type
_entity_poly.pdbx_seq_one_letter_code
_entity_poly.pdbx_strand_id
1 'polypeptide(L)'
;MGFRYAPEDGNFKADPNNPVIFRLRERGPGAELVTSQYGVKRNFDFGLPKDGSPMWIDFFERKIGPAGQMQVSKLTPERIRGGPRDAKEWRFTLSIPDGGFVEVVDDQFPFYPPETGYQPVLDFHYPTDREGWTDTIKRQYYIAFGNPRRYGRIKIDTGMYWGIRLEYVVNPDGRPYLEPMEVVIE
;
A
#
# COMPACT_ATOMS: atom_id res chain seq x y z
N MET A 1 30.17 -10.63 12.62
CA MET A 1 28.80 -11.10 12.32
C MET A 1 28.87 -11.90 11.03
N GLY A 2 28.32 -13.11 11.01
CA GLY A 2 28.36 -14.00 9.85
C GLY A 2 26.96 -14.17 9.27
N PHE A 3 26.84 -14.11 7.94
CA PHE A 3 25.60 -14.40 7.24
C PHE A 3 25.47 -15.91 7.05
N ARG A 4 24.29 -16.50 7.34
CA ARG A 4 23.97 -17.90 7.03
C ARG A 4 23.29 -17.96 5.67
N TYR A 5 23.81 -18.80 4.77
CA TYR A 5 23.49 -18.81 3.33
C TYR A 5 22.65 -20.01 2.86
N ALA A 6 21.91 -20.68 3.74
CA ALA A 6 21.01 -21.76 3.30
C ALA A 6 19.75 -21.82 4.18
N PRO A 7 18.57 -22.15 3.61
CA PRO A 7 17.45 -22.61 4.41
C PRO A 7 17.87 -23.85 5.22
N GLU A 8 17.39 -23.97 6.46
CA GLU A 8 17.74 -25.06 7.41
C GLU A 8 17.52 -26.46 6.81
N ASP A 9 16.72 -26.55 5.76
CA ASP A 9 16.23 -27.77 5.13
C ASP A 9 17.18 -28.36 4.06
N GLY A 10 18.30 -27.69 3.76
CA GLY A 10 19.38 -28.22 2.90
C GLY A 10 19.07 -28.38 1.39
N ASN A 11 17.87 -28.02 0.93
CA ASN A 11 17.39 -28.28 -0.43
C ASN A 11 17.65 -27.16 -1.46
N PHE A 12 18.54 -26.21 -1.18
CA PHE A 12 18.89 -25.18 -2.17
C PHE A 12 19.92 -25.70 -3.18
N LYS A 13 19.53 -25.78 -4.45
CA LYS A 13 20.43 -26.06 -5.58
C LYS A 13 20.54 -24.80 -6.44
N ALA A 14 21.74 -24.22 -6.49
CA ALA A 14 22.01 -23.08 -7.36
C ALA A 14 21.81 -23.48 -8.83
N ASP A 15 21.09 -22.65 -9.59
CA ASP A 15 20.95 -22.77 -11.05
C ASP A 15 21.86 -21.72 -11.71
N PRO A 16 22.92 -22.14 -12.44
CA PRO A 16 23.79 -21.22 -13.14
C PRO A 16 23.08 -20.36 -14.20
N ASN A 17 21.94 -20.82 -14.73
CA ASN A 17 21.13 -20.06 -15.69
C ASN A 17 20.12 -19.12 -15.01
N ASN A 18 19.98 -19.21 -13.67
CA ASN A 18 19.13 -18.34 -12.87
C ASN A 18 19.82 -18.03 -11.52
N PRO A 19 20.87 -17.20 -11.52
CA PRO A 19 21.66 -16.95 -10.33
C PRO A 19 20.85 -16.20 -9.27
N VAL A 20 20.94 -16.64 -8.01
CA VAL A 20 20.37 -15.89 -6.88
C VAL A 20 21.32 -14.74 -6.52
N ILE A 21 20.91 -13.52 -6.88
CA ILE A 21 21.68 -12.31 -6.59
C ILE A 21 21.17 -11.71 -5.27
N PHE A 22 22.01 -11.74 -4.23
CA PHE A 22 21.75 -11.01 -3.00
C PHE A 22 22.34 -9.61 -3.10
N ARG A 23 21.53 -8.58 -2.89
CA ARG A 23 21.98 -7.19 -2.79
C ARG A 23 21.99 -6.79 -1.32
N LEU A 24 23.19 -6.61 -0.76
CA LEU A 24 23.36 -5.99 0.54
C LEU A 24 23.44 -4.48 0.35
N ARG A 25 22.64 -3.74 1.12
CA ARG A 25 22.66 -2.28 1.19
C ARG A 25 22.97 -1.89 2.62
N GLU A 26 23.90 -0.97 2.81
CA GLU A 26 24.12 -0.32 4.11
C GLU A 26 22.91 0.55 4.46
N ARG A 27 22.42 0.45 5.69
CA ARG A 27 21.26 1.21 6.17
C ARG A 27 21.61 2.70 6.20
N GLY A 28 20.70 3.56 5.76
CA GLY A 28 20.85 5.00 5.94
C GLY A 28 20.51 5.46 7.37
N PRO A 29 20.52 6.79 7.64
CA PRO A 29 20.37 7.36 9.00
C PRO A 29 19.01 7.11 9.67
N GLY A 30 18.03 6.62 8.91
CA GLY A 30 16.65 6.45 9.35
C GLY A 30 15.90 7.78 9.50
N ALA A 31 14.58 7.73 9.44
CA ALA A 31 13.68 8.85 9.67
C ALA A 31 12.60 8.50 10.69
N GLU A 32 12.10 9.52 11.39
CA GLU A 32 10.88 9.41 12.19
C GLU A 32 9.69 9.39 11.23
N LEU A 33 9.01 8.26 11.15
CA LEU A 33 7.91 8.05 10.22
C LEU A 33 6.59 7.90 10.97
N VAL A 34 5.53 8.47 10.41
CA VAL A 34 4.18 8.13 10.82
C VAL A 34 3.79 6.84 10.13
N THR A 35 3.44 5.82 10.91
CA THR A 35 3.04 4.52 10.39
C THR A 35 1.58 4.23 10.69
N SER A 36 1.02 3.27 9.95
CA SER A 36 -0.31 2.70 10.21
C SER A 36 -0.42 2.00 11.57
N GLN A 37 0.71 1.73 12.24
CA GLN A 37 0.70 1.05 13.53
C GLN A 37 0.08 1.95 14.60
N TYR A 38 -0.92 1.43 15.29
CA TYR A 38 -1.59 2.10 16.39
C TYR A 38 -1.88 1.10 17.51
N GLY A 39 -1.13 1.24 18.62
CA GLY A 39 -1.12 0.26 19.68
C GLY A 39 -0.66 -1.12 19.16
N VAL A 40 -1.49 -2.15 19.40
CA VAL A 40 -1.21 -3.54 19.01
C VAL A 40 -1.50 -3.85 17.53
N LYS A 41 -2.21 -2.98 16.81
CA LYS A 41 -2.56 -3.20 15.40
C LYS A 41 -1.42 -2.72 14.50
N ARG A 42 -0.96 -3.58 13.60
CA ARG A 42 0.05 -3.24 12.58
C ARG A 42 -0.52 -2.44 11.41
N ASN A 43 -1.79 -2.67 11.09
CA ASN A 43 -2.46 -2.06 9.96
C ASN A 43 -3.58 -1.13 10.42
N PHE A 44 -3.90 -0.17 9.55
CA PHE A 44 -5.09 0.65 9.68
C PHE A 44 -6.23 -0.01 8.90
N ASP A 45 -7.10 -0.74 9.63
CA ASP A 45 -8.22 -1.50 9.08
C ASP A 45 -9.56 -0.81 9.37
N PHE A 46 -10.42 -0.67 8.36
CA PHE A 46 -11.77 -0.13 8.54
C PHE A 46 -12.76 -0.62 7.46
N GLY A 47 -14.06 -0.53 7.78
CA GLY A 47 -15.14 -0.83 6.83
C GLY A 47 -15.37 0.34 5.87
N LEU A 48 -15.73 0.01 4.62
CA LEU A 48 -16.11 0.98 3.60
C LEU A 48 -17.59 0.82 3.25
N PRO A 49 -18.35 1.92 3.07
CA PRO A 49 -19.61 1.90 2.35
C PRO A 49 -19.45 1.19 1.00
N LYS A 50 -20.51 0.50 0.56
CA LYS A 50 -20.52 -0.25 -0.71
C LYS A 50 -21.26 0.49 -1.83
N ASP A 51 -21.71 1.70 -1.56
CA ASP A 51 -22.54 2.55 -2.42
C ASP A 51 -21.73 3.58 -3.22
N GLY A 52 -20.39 3.54 -3.12
CA GLY A 52 -19.50 4.51 -3.76
C GLY A 52 -19.30 5.80 -2.94
N SER A 53 -19.92 5.95 -1.78
CA SER A 53 -19.70 7.11 -0.91
C SER A 53 -18.23 7.18 -0.46
N PRO A 54 -17.52 8.31 -0.69
CA PRO A 54 -16.12 8.44 -0.34
C PRO A 54 -15.91 8.67 1.16
N MET A 55 -14.82 8.11 1.69
CA MET A 55 -14.32 8.36 3.03
C MET A 55 -12.93 8.97 2.96
N TRP A 56 -12.63 9.88 3.88
CA TRP A 56 -11.34 10.54 3.98
C TRP A 56 -10.46 9.88 5.04
N ILE A 57 -9.20 9.65 4.72
CA ILE A 57 -8.19 9.02 5.57
C ILE A 57 -7.18 10.09 5.97
N ASP A 58 -7.02 10.28 7.27
CA ASP A 58 -5.96 11.09 7.86
C ASP A 58 -4.80 10.18 8.27
N PHE A 59 -3.67 10.30 7.55
CA PHE A 59 -2.48 9.49 7.79
C PHE A 59 -1.77 9.89 9.09
N PHE A 60 -1.86 11.15 9.50
CA PHE A 60 -1.18 11.64 10.70
C PHE A 60 -1.91 11.21 11.97
N GLU A 61 -3.24 11.30 11.92
CA GLU A 61 -4.11 10.99 13.04
C GLU A 61 -4.57 9.52 13.06
N ARG A 62 -4.27 8.76 12.01
CA ARG A 62 -4.64 7.33 11.86
C ARG A 62 -6.14 7.10 12.01
N LYS A 63 -6.93 7.97 11.41
CA LYS A 63 -8.40 7.96 11.54
C LYS A 63 -9.09 8.34 10.24
N ILE A 64 -10.39 8.09 10.21
CA ILE A 64 -11.27 8.60 9.16
C ILE A 64 -11.80 9.96 9.58
N GLY A 65 -11.76 10.94 8.69
CA GLY A 65 -12.31 12.26 8.95
C GLY A 65 -12.08 13.25 7.83
N PRO A 66 -12.87 14.34 7.76
CA PRO A 66 -12.89 15.28 6.64
C PRO A 66 -11.56 16.06 6.45
N ALA A 67 -10.66 16.03 7.44
CA ALA A 67 -9.32 16.61 7.34
C ALA A 67 -8.27 15.66 6.72
N GLY A 68 -8.70 14.48 6.26
CA GLY A 68 -7.82 13.47 5.67
C GLY A 68 -7.16 13.91 4.36
N GLN A 69 -6.07 13.25 4.00
CA GLN A 69 -5.28 13.55 2.80
C GLN A 69 -5.66 12.66 1.60
N MET A 70 -6.24 11.49 1.86
CA MET A 70 -6.63 10.54 0.82
C MET A 70 -8.12 10.22 0.91
N GLN A 71 -8.81 10.21 -0.22
CA GLN A 71 -10.15 9.65 -0.31
C GLN A 71 -10.09 8.20 -0.77
N VAL A 72 -11.01 7.40 -0.24
CA VAL A 72 -11.25 6.03 -0.65
C VAL A 72 -12.74 5.83 -0.84
N SER A 73 -13.13 5.19 -1.94
CA SER A 73 -14.51 4.77 -2.17
C SER A 73 -14.57 3.36 -2.73
N LYS A 74 -15.71 2.72 -2.51
CA LYS A 74 -15.96 1.36 -2.95
C LYS A 74 -17.41 1.22 -3.37
N LEU A 75 -17.61 0.71 -4.58
CA LEU A 75 -18.90 0.36 -5.12
C LEU A 75 -18.96 -1.16 -5.29
N THR A 76 -19.99 -1.77 -4.74
CA THR A 76 -20.21 -3.22 -4.85
C THR A 76 -21.70 -3.49 -4.95
N PRO A 77 -22.18 -4.34 -5.88
CA PRO A 77 -23.58 -4.66 -6.02
C PRO A 77 -24.12 -5.32 -4.76
N GLU A 78 -25.39 -5.05 -4.49
CA GLU A 78 -26.09 -5.68 -3.40
C GLU A 78 -26.30 -7.17 -3.68
N ARG A 79 -25.91 -8.00 -2.70
CA ARG A 79 -26.14 -9.45 -2.60
C ARG A 79 -26.16 -10.21 -3.93
N ILE A 80 -25.00 -10.69 -4.34
CA ILE A 80 -24.87 -11.52 -5.53
C ILE A 80 -25.26 -12.97 -5.20
N ARG A 81 -26.34 -13.48 -5.79
CA ARG A 81 -26.87 -14.83 -5.47
C ARG A 81 -26.02 -15.98 -5.99
N GLY A 82 -25.29 -15.81 -7.11
CA GLY A 82 -24.44 -16.86 -7.69
C GLY A 82 -22.94 -16.67 -7.46
N GLY A 83 -22.56 -15.75 -6.56
CA GLY A 83 -21.18 -15.57 -6.12
C GLY A 83 -20.42 -14.45 -6.85
N PRO A 84 -19.11 -14.32 -6.61
CA PRO A 84 -18.36 -13.11 -6.95
C PRO A 84 -18.35 -12.76 -8.45
N ARG A 85 -18.39 -13.77 -9.33
CA ARG A 85 -18.37 -13.60 -10.79
C ARG A 85 -19.64 -13.00 -11.37
N ASP A 86 -20.76 -13.04 -10.64
CA ASP A 86 -22.00 -12.40 -11.09
C ASP A 86 -22.08 -10.93 -10.60
N ALA A 87 -21.01 -10.41 -9.98
CA ALA A 87 -20.89 -9.00 -9.60
C ALA A 87 -20.81 -8.12 -10.84
N LYS A 88 -21.93 -7.57 -11.30
CA LYS A 88 -21.98 -6.71 -12.50
C LYS A 88 -21.02 -5.50 -12.44
N GLU A 89 -20.70 -5.02 -11.24
CA GLU A 89 -19.86 -3.83 -11.06
C GLU A 89 -19.08 -3.88 -9.74
N TRP A 90 -17.79 -4.17 -9.78
CA TRP A 90 -16.90 -3.96 -8.63
C TRP A 90 -15.95 -2.82 -8.96
N ARG A 91 -15.99 -1.78 -8.12
CA ARG A 91 -15.14 -0.61 -8.28
C ARG A 91 -14.54 -0.17 -6.95
N PHE A 92 -13.25 0.12 -6.98
CA PHE A 92 -12.52 0.65 -5.86
C PHE A 92 -11.70 1.84 -6.34
N THR A 93 -11.91 3.01 -5.74
CA THR A 93 -11.25 4.25 -6.15
C THR A 93 -10.46 4.82 -4.97
N LEU A 94 -9.24 5.25 -5.26
CA LEU A 94 -8.41 6.03 -4.37
C LEU A 94 -8.10 7.37 -5.03
N SER A 95 -8.13 8.45 -4.27
CA SER A 95 -7.69 9.75 -4.76
C SER A 95 -6.93 10.56 -3.71
N ILE A 96 -5.95 11.32 -4.16
CA ILE A 96 -5.23 12.33 -3.38
C ILE A 96 -5.28 13.62 -4.21
N PRO A 97 -6.20 14.55 -3.90
CA PRO A 97 -6.47 15.72 -4.74
C PRO A 97 -5.25 16.62 -4.99
N ASP A 98 -4.35 16.74 -4.03
CA ASP A 98 -3.15 17.59 -4.06
C ASP A 98 -1.86 16.79 -4.25
N GLY A 99 -1.95 15.60 -4.84
CA GLY A 99 -0.82 14.71 -4.97
C GLY A 99 -1.12 13.50 -5.85
N GLY A 100 -0.88 12.30 -5.33
CA GLY A 100 -1.22 11.07 -6.04
C GLY A 100 -0.40 9.85 -5.66
N PHE A 101 -0.34 8.91 -6.61
CA PHE A 101 0.20 7.57 -6.45
C PHE A 101 1.20 7.24 -7.57
N VAL A 102 2.28 6.54 -7.23
CA VAL A 102 3.17 5.87 -8.20
C VAL A 102 3.33 4.42 -7.76
N GLU A 103 3.10 3.46 -8.65
CA GLU A 103 3.22 2.04 -8.31
C GLU A 103 4.67 1.68 -7.98
N VAL A 104 4.87 0.88 -6.92
CA VAL A 104 6.19 0.35 -6.59
C VAL A 104 6.40 -0.94 -7.36
N VAL A 105 7.26 -0.90 -8.38
CA VAL A 105 7.61 -2.06 -9.23
C VAL A 105 9.02 -2.52 -8.88
N ASP A 106 9.14 -3.80 -8.48
CA ASP A 106 10.43 -4.51 -8.31
C ASP A 106 11.50 -3.80 -7.45
N ASP A 107 11.07 -3.08 -6.41
CA ASP A 107 11.98 -2.37 -5.52
C ASP A 107 12.26 -3.17 -4.24
N GLN A 108 13.48 -3.71 -4.15
CA GLN A 108 13.95 -4.45 -2.97
C GLN A 108 14.14 -3.54 -1.75
N PHE A 109 14.34 -2.23 -1.95
CA PHE A 109 14.58 -1.24 -0.90
C PHE A 109 13.76 0.03 -1.15
N PRO A 110 12.43 -0.03 -0.96
CA PRO A 110 11.50 1.03 -1.36
C PRO A 110 11.46 2.21 -0.38
N PHE A 111 12.61 2.85 -0.22
CA PHE A 111 12.83 3.95 0.72
C PHE A 111 12.90 5.32 0.05
N TYR A 112 13.00 5.38 -1.28
CA TYR A 112 13.14 6.62 -2.03
C TYR A 112 11.99 6.76 -3.04
N PRO A 113 10.90 7.45 -2.64
CA PRO A 113 9.84 7.80 -3.55
C PRO A 113 10.38 8.64 -4.72
N PRO A 114 9.85 8.46 -5.95
CA PRO A 114 10.21 9.33 -7.06
C PRO A 114 9.69 10.75 -6.82
N GLU A 115 10.28 11.74 -7.47
CA GLU A 115 9.82 13.14 -7.38
C GLU A 115 8.59 13.41 -8.26
N THR A 116 8.42 12.64 -9.35
CA THR A 116 7.40 12.85 -10.38
C THR A 116 6.67 11.56 -10.73
N GLY A 117 5.64 11.66 -11.59
CA GLY A 117 4.87 10.50 -12.09
C GLY A 117 3.59 10.17 -11.31
N TYR A 118 3.30 10.90 -10.23
CA TYR A 118 2.14 10.66 -9.38
C TYR A 118 0.82 10.89 -10.13
N GLN A 119 -0.03 9.86 -10.14
CA GLN A 119 -1.40 9.94 -10.65
C GLN A 119 -2.33 10.28 -9.49
N PRO A 120 -3.18 11.32 -9.58
CA PRO A 120 -4.01 11.76 -8.46
C PRO A 120 -5.12 10.76 -8.12
N VAL A 121 -5.50 9.88 -9.07
CA VAL A 121 -6.58 8.92 -8.92
C VAL A 121 -6.12 7.54 -9.37
N LEU A 122 -6.40 6.53 -8.56
CA LEU A 122 -6.37 5.12 -8.95
C LEU A 122 -7.80 4.62 -9.04
N ASP A 123 -8.19 4.10 -10.20
CA ASP A 123 -9.51 3.57 -10.44
C ASP A 123 -9.45 2.11 -10.85
N PHE A 124 -9.82 1.24 -9.91
CA PHE A 124 -9.87 -0.19 -10.12
C PHE A 124 -11.29 -0.59 -10.46
N HIS A 125 -11.56 -0.71 -11.75
CA HIS A 125 -12.87 -1.09 -12.28
C HIS A 125 -12.78 -2.46 -12.96
N TYR A 126 -13.60 -3.40 -12.49
CA TYR A 126 -13.63 -4.78 -13.01
C TYR A 126 -15.05 -5.15 -13.47
N PRO A 127 -15.35 -5.01 -14.77
CA PRO A 127 -16.54 -5.62 -15.36
C PRO A 127 -16.35 -7.15 -15.47
N THR A 128 -17.46 -7.89 -15.44
CA THR A 128 -17.49 -9.38 -15.34
C THR A 128 -16.94 -10.12 -16.57
N ASP A 129 -16.74 -9.43 -17.69
CA ASP A 129 -16.33 -9.98 -18.98
C ASP A 129 -14.82 -9.91 -19.25
N ARG A 130 -14.03 -9.44 -18.28
CA ARG A 130 -12.58 -9.27 -18.44
C ARG A 130 -11.80 -10.54 -18.06
N GLU A 131 -10.92 -11.00 -18.94
CA GLU A 131 -9.87 -11.96 -18.57
C GLU A 131 -9.02 -11.39 -17.42
N GLY A 132 -8.74 -12.20 -16.39
CA GLY A 132 -8.00 -11.75 -15.20
C GLY A 132 -8.84 -11.05 -14.13
N TRP A 133 -10.16 -11.23 -14.14
CA TRP A 133 -11.06 -10.76 -13.07
C TRP A 133 -10.60 -11.20 -11.68
N THR A 134 -10.62 -10.28 -10.70
CA THR A 134 -10.29 -10.53 -9.30
C THR A 134 -11.26 -9.78 -8.38
N ASP A 135 -11.61 -10.41 -7.27
CA ASP A 135 -12.39 -9.80 -6.18
C ASP A 135 -11.50 -9.18 -5.10
N THR A 136 -10.17 -9.21 -5.29
CA THR A 136 -9.19 -8.67 -4.35
C THR A 136 -8.17 -7.78 -5.04
N ILE A 137 -7.75 -6.75 -4.33
CA ILE A 137 -6.70 -5.82 -4.75
C ILE A 137 -5.60 -5.87 -3.69
N LYS A 138 -4.39 -6.24 -4.12
CA LYS A 138 -3.16 -6.21 -3.33
C LYS A 138 -2.09 -5.48 -4.12
N ARG A 139 -1.80 -4.25 -3.73
CA ARG A 139 -0.89 -3.36 -4.46
C ARG A 139 -0.12 -2.45 -3.50
N GLN A 140 1.02 -1.96 -3.96
CA GLN A 140 1.87 -1.05 -3.21
C GLN A 140 2.19 0.18 -4.06
N TYR A 141 2.07 1.36 -3.45
CA TYR A 141 2.32 2.64 -4.09
C TYR A 141 3.20 3.52 -3.22
N TYR A 142 4.05 4.32 -3.85
CA TYR A 142 4.48 5.58 -3.29
C TYR A 142 3.31 6.57 -3.36
N ILE A 143 3.16 7.38 -2.32
CA ILE A 143 2.18 8.47 -2.26
C ILE A 143 2.89 9.80 -2.04
N ALA A 144 2.32 10.85 -2.60
CA ALA A 144 2.67 12.21 -2.25
C ALA A 144 1.42 13.06 -2.13
N PHE A 145 1.46 14.09 -1.28
CA PHE A 145 0.33 14.99 -1.00
C PHE A 145 0.82 16.26 -0.31
N GLY A 146 -0.05 17.26 -0.17
CA GLY A 146 0.22 18.49 0.57
C GLY A 146 1.07 19.52 -0.17
N ASN A 147 1.06 20.75 0.37
CA ASN A 147 1.97 21.84 0.01
C ASN A 147 2.44 22.55 1.30
N PRO A 148 3.69 22.35 1.78
CA PRO A 148 4.78 21.65 1.11
C PRO A 148 4.53 20.13 0.96
N ARG A 149 5.09 19.57 -0.12
CA ARG A 149 4.88 18.17 -0.51
C ARG A 149 5.46 17.22 0.52
N ARG A 150 4.67 16.21 0.89
CA ARG A 150 5.08 15.09 1.75
C ARG A 150 5.01 13.79 0.98
N TYR A 151 5.81 12.83 1.42
CA TYR A 151 5.93 11.53 0.76
C TYR A 151 5.67 10.38 1.71
N GLY A 152 5.16 9.29 1.16
CA GLY A 152 4.90 8.07 1.87
C GLY A 152 4.89 6.86 0.96
N ARG A 153 4.65 5.71 1.56
CA ARG A 153 4.40 4.44 0.88
C ARG A 153 3.21 3.77 1.55
N ILE A 154 2.32 3.23 0.73
CA ILE A 154 1.12 2.53 1.17
C ILE A 154 1.02 1.17 0.49
N LYS A 155 0.68 0.15 1.26
CA LYS A 155 0.18 -1.13 0.77
C LYS A 155 -1.31 -1.17 1.02
N ILE A 156 -2.03 -1.53 -0.03
CA ILE A 156 -3.47 -1.67 -0.03
C ILE A 156 -3.77 -3.16 -0.11
N ASP A 157 -4.59 -3.63 0.81
CA ASP A 157 -5.23 -4.94 0.75
C ASP A 157 -6.73 -4.70 0.95
N THR A 158 -7.54 -5.07 -0.05
CA THR A 158 -9.00 -4.94 -0.02
C THR A 158 -9.65 -6.01 -0.88
N GLY A 159 -10.94 -6.22 -0.70
CA GLY A 159 -11.72 -7.08 -1.58
C GLY A 159 -13.21 -6.86 -1.48
N MET A 160 -13.93 -7.58 -2.34
CA MET A 160 -15.35 -7.34 -2.59
C MET A 160 -16.24 -7.39 -1.38
N TYR A 161 -15.94 -8.32 -0.47
CA TYR A 161 -16.82 -8.62 0.64
C TYR A 161 -16.38 -8.03 1.98
N TRP A 162 -15.16 -7.51 2.06
CA TRP A 162 -14.59 -7.03 3.32
C TRP A 162 -14.14 -5.57 3.21
N GLY A 163 -13.65 -5.01 4.31
CA GLY A 163 -13.20 -3.61 4.38
C GLY A 163 -11.91 -3.36 3.60
N ILE A 164 -11.13 -2.39 4.08
CA ILE A 164 -9.79 -2.13 3.58
C ILE A 164 -8.79 -2.27 4.72
N ARG A 165 -7.60 -2.76 4.38
CA ARG A 165 -6.43 -2.80 5.22
C ARG A 165 -5.34 -1.97 4.58
N LEU A 166 -4.83 -0.99 5.34
CA LEU A 166 -3.73 -0.14 4.92
C LEU A 166 -2.52 -0.37 5.81
N GLU A 167 -1.39 -0.72 5.21
CA GLU A 167 -0.07 -0.61 5.84
C GLU A 167 0.62 0.58 5.19
N TYR A 168 0.99 1.60 5.97
CA TYR A 168 1.64 2.78 5.42
C TYR A 168 2.75 3.32 6.29
N VAL A 169 3.62 4.08 5.63
CA VAL A 169 4.59 4.97 6.25
C VAL A 169 4.51 6.31 5.54
N VAL A 170 4.59 7.40 6.29
CA VAL A 170 4.64 8.78 5.79
C VAL A 170 5.78 9.47 6.49
N ASN A 171 6.59 10.20 5.73
CA ASN A 171 7.57 11.09 6.31
C ASN A 171 6.93 12.47 6.58
N PRO A 172 6.72 12.86 7.85
CA PRO A 172 6.11 14.13 8.20
C PRO A 172 6.98 15.34 7.86
N ASP A 173 8.31 15.16 7.72
CA ASP A 173 9.25 16.24 7.41
C ASP A 173 9.26 16.65 5.92
N GLY A 174 8.63 15.85 5.07
CA GLY A 174 8.48 16.12 3.63
C GLY A 174 9.64 15.65 2.75
N ARG A 175 10.71 15.08 3.31
CA ARG A 175 11.81 14.50 2.51
C ARG A 175 11.36 13.20 1.84
N PRO A 176 11.81 12.92 0.60
CA PRO A 176 11.52 11.66 -0.10
C PRO A 176 12.41 10.52 0.44
N TYR A 177 12.26 10.20 1.73
CA TYR A 177 13.01 9.16 2.41
C TYR A 177 12.13 8.44 3.45
N LEU A 178 12.05 7.12 3.35
CA LEU A 178 11.10 6.26 4.08
C LEU A 178 11.76 5.09 4.82
N GLU A 179 13.08 5.13 5.00
CA GLU A 179 13.75 4.14 5.85
C GLU A 179 13.54 4.53 7.33
N PRO A 180 12.98 3.65 8.17
CA PRO A 180 12.70 3.98 9.56
C PRO A 180 13.99 4.11 10.38
N MET A 181 13.95 4.90 11.47
CA MET A 181 14.96 4.81 12.52
C MET A 181 15.02 3.39 13.12
N GLU A 182 16.20 3.03 13.62
CA GLU A 182 16.34 1.78 14.36
C GLU A 182 15.58 1.89 15.68
N VAL A 183 14.63 0.99 15.88
CA VAL A 183 14.02 0.83 17.20
C VAL A 183 14.99 -0.05 17.99
N VAL A 184 15.82 0.58 18.81
CA VAL A 184 16.59 -0.15 19.82
C VAL A 184 15.58 -0.63 20.85
N ILE A 185 15.29 -1.93 20.85
CA ILE A 185 14.52 -2.57 21.92
C ILE A 185 15.56 -2.88 23.01
N GLU A 186 15.57 -2.08 24.07
CA GLU A 186 16.30 -2.38 25.31
C GLU A 186 15.63 -3.51 26.10
#